data_AF-A0A6M4H535-F1
#
_entry.id   AF-A0A6M4H535-F1
#
_cell.length_a   1.000
_cell.length_b   1.000
_cell.length_c   1.000
_cell.angle_alpha   90.00
_cell.angle_beta   90.00
_cell.angle_gamma   90.00
#
_symmetry.space_group_name_H-M   'P 1'
#
loop_
_entity.id
_entity.type
_entity.pdbx_description
1 polymer ?
#
loop_
_entity_poly.entity_id
_entity_poly.type
_entity_poly.pdbx_seq_one_letter_code
_entity_poly.pdbx_strand_id
1 'polypeptide(L)'
;MAVDAQAVFEEMMAAGATAFGQGWKAVETYASAEFEKLADHLADIAENVALYEENPEEGYSPKTARKLFKIQRDACERVIVAVTQLPPAAVQIAMNAIMEVLKDTFGAAIAEIA
;
A
#
# COMPACT_ATOMS: atom_id res chain seq x y z
N MET A 1 1.49 14.24 39.49
CA MET A 1 0.84 14.97 38.37
C MET A 1 -0.61 14.54 38.25
N ALA A 2 -1.52 15.47 37.94
CA ALA A 2 -2.86 15.08 37.49
C ALA A 2 -2.80 14.87 35.97
N VAL A 3 -3.07 13.65 35.51
CA VAL A 3 -3.17 13.35 34.08
C VAL A 3 -4.52 13.88 33.59
N ASP A 4 -4.49 14.75 32.57
CA ASP A 4 -5.71 15.20 31.88
C ASP A 4 -6.11 14.15 30.84
N ALA A 5 -7.15 13.38 31.16
CA ALA A 5 -7.64 12.32 30.29
C ALA A 5 -8.10 12.83 28.91
N GLN A 6 -8.59 14.06 28.82
CA GLN A 6 -9.04 14.64 27.55
C GLN A 6 -7.83 14.98 26.66
N ALA A 7 -6.79 15.58 27.24
CA ALA A 7 -5.55 15.87 26.52
C ALA A 7 -4.90 14.59 25.98
N VAL A 8 -4.84 13.53 26.79
CA VAL A 8 -4.29 12.22 26.36
C VAL A 8 -5.10 11.62 25.22
N PHE A 9 -6.44 11.69 25.30
CA PHE A 9 -7.30 11.21 24.22
C PHE A 9 -7.03 11.96 22.91
N GLU A 10 -6.92 13.29 22.96
CA GLU A 10 -6.63 14.11 21.79
C GLU A 10 -5.26 13.79 21.18
N GLU A 11 -4.23 13.60 22.00
CA GLU A 11 -2.90 13.19 21.55
C GLU A 11 -2.90 11.80 20.92
N MET A 12 -3.58 10.82 21.52
CA MET A 12 -3.73 9.47 20.94
C MET A 12 -4.41 9.53 19.57
N MET A 13 -5.50 10.30 19.45
CA MET A 13 -6.22 10.46 18.19
C MET A 13 -5.34 11.13 17.12
N ALA A 14 -4.59 12.17 17.50
CA ALA A 14 -3.69 12.86 16.58
C ALA A 14 -2.53 11.96 16.11
N ALA A 15 -1.89 11.23 17.03
CA ALA A 15 -0.81 10.30 16.72
C ALA A 15 -1.29 9.16 15.81
N GLY A 16 -2.41 8.54 16.17
CA GLY A 16 -3.03 7.48 15.39
C GLY A 16 -3.44 7.94 13.99
N ALA A 17 -4.10 9.09 13.87
CA ALA A 17 -4.52 9.64 12.57
C ALA A 17 -3.33 9.98 11.67
N THR A 18 -2.28 10.59 12.23
CA THR A 18 -1.07 10.94 11.48
C THR A 18 -0.36 9.68 10.97
N ALA A 19 -0.15 8.72 11.86
CA ALA A 19 0.52 7.45 11.54
C ALA A 19 -0.28 6.63 10.52
N PHE A 20 -1.60 6.52 10.69
CA PHE A 20 -2.47 5.85 9.73
C PHE A 20 -2.46 6.55 8.37
N GLY A 21 -2.56 7.88 8.35
CA GLY A 21 -2.56 8.66 7.11
C GLY A 21 -1.28 8.48 6.29
N GLN A 22 -0.12 8.40 6.95
CA GLN A 22 1.15 8.08 6.28
C GLN A 22 1.14 6.66 5.71
N GLY A 23 0.67 5.67 6.49
CA GLY A 23 0.54 4.29 6.04
C GLY A 23 -0.41 4.15 4.85
N TRP A 24 -1.56 4.82 4.90
CA TRP A 24 -2.55 4.84 3.82
C TRP A 24 -1.98 5.46 2.54
N LYS A 25 -1.26 6.58 2.66
CA LYS A 25 -0.60 7.21 1.51
C LYS A 25 0.39 6.27 0.82
N ALA A 26 1.08 5.42 1.58
CA ALA A 26 1.95 4.40 1.00
C ALA A 26 1.16 3.32 0.22
N VAL A 27 -0.02 2.91 0.73
CA VAL A 27 -0.93 2.00 0.01
C VAL A 27 -1.37 2.60 -1.31
N GLU A 28 -1.85 3.84 -1.28
CA GLU A 28 -2.33 4.56 -2.47
C GLU A 28 -1.22 4.71 -3.51
N THR A 29 -0.04 5.17 -3.08
CA THR A 29 1.12 5.34 -3.97
C THR A 29 1.52 4.02 -4.63
N TYR A 30 1.61 2.93 -3.85
CA TYR A 30 1.94 1.61 -4.36
C TYR A 30 0.88 1.10 -5.36
N ALA A 31 -0.39 1.17 -4.98
CA ALA A 31 -1.49 0.68 -5.81
C ALA A 31 -1.54 1.42 -7.15
N SER A 32 -1.50 2.75 -7.13
CA SER A 32 -1.53 3.57 -8.34
C SER A 32 -0.37 3.23 -9.28
N ALA A 33 0.86 3.17 -8.77
CA ALA A 33 2.03 2.88 -9.59
C ALA A 33 1.98 1.47 -10.22
N GLU A 34 1.57 0.46 -9.46
CA GLU A 34 1.47 -0.91 -9.99
C GLU A 34 0.34 -1.07 -11.01
N PHE A 35 -0.81 -0.41 -10.80
CA PHE A 35 -1.91 -0.44 -11.78
C PHE A 35 -1.60 0.34 -13.06
N GLU A 36 -0.91 1.48 -12.96
CA GLU A 36 -0.44 2.25 -14.12
C GLU A 36 0.52 1.40 -14.98
N LYS A 37 1.51 0.78 -14.35
CA LYS A 37 2.43 -0.13 -15.03
C LYS A 37 1.73 -1.33 -15.69
N LEU A 38 0.73 -1.90 -15.03
CA LEU A 38 -0.08 -2.98 -15.61
C LEU A 38 -0.84 -2.49 -16.85
N ALA A 39 -1.40 -1.28 -16.82
CA ALA A 39 -2.09 -0.69 -17.96
C ALA A 39 -1.13 -0.48 -19.14
N ASP A 40 0.05 0.09 -18.89
CA ASP A 40 1.08 0.30 -19.92
C ASP A 40 1.50 -1.02 -20.57
N HIS A 41 1.76 -2.06 -19.78
CA HIS A 41 2.10 -3.37 -20.32
C HIS A 41 0.97 -4.00 -21.16
N LEU A 42 -0.29 -3.80 -20.77
CA LEU A 42 -1.42 -4.30 -21.53
C LEU A 42 -1.59 -3.54 -22.86
N ALA A 43 -1.35 -2.23 -22.86
CA ALA A 43 -1.32 -1.43 -24.08
C ALA A 43 -0.19 -1.85 -25.02
N ASP A 44 1.03 -2.02 -24.50
CA ASP A 44 2.18 -2.51 -25.27
C ASP A 44 1.93 -3.90 -25.89
N ILE A 45 1.32 -4.83 -25.15
CA ILE A 45 0.93 -6.13 -25.69
C ILE A 45 -0.07 -5.97 -26.84
N ALA A 46 -1.06 -5.08 -26.70
CA ALA A 46 -2.06 -4.84 -27.74
C ALA A 46 -1.45 -4.23 -29.00
N GLU A 47 -0.58 -3.23 -28.85
CA GLU A 47 0.15 -2.61 -29.97
C GLU A 47 1.02 -3.63 -30.71
N ASN A 48 1.77 -4.45 -29.98
CA ASN A 48 2.62 -5.47 -30.59
C ASN A 48 1.82 -6.60 -31.27
N VAL A 49 0.59 -6.88 -30.81
CA VAL A 49 -0.30 -7.80 -31.53
C VAL A 49 -0.74 -7.20 -32.85
N ALA A 50 -1.13 -5.92 -32.87
CA ALA A 50 -1.51 -5.23 -34.09
C ALA A 50 -0.36 -5.19 -35.11
N LEU A 51 0.87 -4.89 -34.66
CA LEU A 51 2.07 -4.94 -35.52
C LEU A 51 2.28 -6.32 -36.15
N TYR A 52 2.08 -7.40 -35.39
CA TYR A 52 2.21 -8.76 -35.91
C TYR A 52 1.12 -9.12 -36.94
N GLU A 53 -0.09 -8.58 -36.78
CA GLU A 53 -1.19 -8.77 -37.73
C GLU A 53 -0.91 -8.07 -39.08
N GLU A 54 -0.20 -6.94 -39.05
CA GLU A 54 0.24 -6.22 -40.25
C GLU A 54 1.49 -6.84 -40.90
N ASN A 55 2.50 -7.18 -40.09
CA ASN A 55 3.75 -7.79 -40.52
C ASN A 55 4.20 -8.89 -39.52
N PRO A 56 4.13 -10.18 -39.89
CA PRO A 56 4.53 -11.29 -39.00
C PRO A 56 6.01 -11.31 -38.59
N GLU A 57 6.87 -10.50 -39.21
CA GLU A 57 8.27 -10.31 -38.80
C GLU A 57 8.43 -9.27 -37.67
N GLU A 58 7.36 -8.54 -37.34
CA GLU A 58 7.32 -7.50 -36.30
C GLU A 58 6.34 -7.87 -35.17
N GLY A 59 6.51 -7.24 -34.00
CA GLY A 59 5.58 -7.40 -32.87
C GLY A 59 5.55 -8.79 -32.23
N TYR A 60 4.41 -9.15 -31.64
CA TYR A 60 4.21 -10.38 -30.87
C TYR A 60 3.25 -11.34 -31.57
N SER A 61 3.74 -12.55 -31.84
CA SER A 61 2.86 -13.64 -32.27
C SER A 61 1.72 -13.88 -31.26
N PRO A 62 0.54 -14.38 -31.68
CA PRO A 62 -0.58 -14.65 -30.79
C PRO A 62 -0.23 -15.57 -29.61
N LYS A 63 0.71 -16.50 -29.82
CA LYS A 63 1.20 -17.39 -28.77
C LYS A 63 2.03 -16.64 -27.72
N THR A 64 2.86 -15.69 -28.15
CA THR A 64 3.65 -14.83 -27.26
C THR A 64 2.76 -13.87 -26.50
N ALA A 65 1.87 -13.15 -27.20
CA ALA A 65 0.93 -12.22 -26.58
C ALA A 65 0.06 -12.87 -25.51
N ARG A 66 -0.46 -14.09 -25.76
CA ARG A 66 -1.23 -14.85 -24.77
C ARG A 66 -0.43 -15.17 -23.50
N LYS A 67 0.87 -15.48 -23.64
CA LYS A 67 1.74 -15.72 -22.48
C LYS A 67 1.99 -14.44 -21.70
N LEU A 68 2.29 -13.34 -22.38
CA LEU A 68 2.52 -12.05 -21.75
C LEU A 68 1.26 -11.55 -21.02
N PHE A 69 0.09 -11.67 -21.64
CA PHE A 69 -1.18 -11.34 -21.00
C PHE A 69 -1.42 -12.17 -19.73
N LYS A 70 -1.14 -13.47 -19.77
CA LYS A 70 -1.22 -14.32 -18.58
C LYS A 70 -0.28 -13.84 -17.46
N ILE A 71 0.96 -13.45 -17.80
CA ILE A 71 1.90 -12.88 -16.84
C ILE A 71 1.34 -11.61 -16.20
N GLN A 72 0.75 -10.70 -16.99
CA GLN A 72 0.15 -9.47 -16.44
C GLN A 72 -1.05 -9.76 -15.54
N ARG A 73 -1.89 -10.74 -15.89
CA ARG A 73 -2.99 -11.18 -15.03
C ARG A 73 -2.46 -11.71 -13.69
N ASP A 74 -1.49 -12.62 -13.73
CA ASP A 74 -0.91 -13.22 -12.52
C ASP A 74 -0.19 -12.15 -11.66
N ALA A 75 0.39 -11.11 -12.30
CA ALA A 75 0.94 -9.95 -11.60
C ALA A 75 -0.16 -9.09 -10.95
N CYS A 76 -1.26 -8.82 -11.65
CA CYS A 76 -2.41 -8.09 -11.11
C CYS A 76 -3.00 -8.78 -9.87
N GLU A 77 -3.14 -10.11 -9.89
CA GLU A 77 -3.58 -10.88 -8.73
C GLU A 77 -2.65 -10.66 -7.52
N ARG A 78 -1.34 -10.62 -7.72
CA ARG A 78 -0.36 -10.33 -6.66
C ARG A 78 -0.46 -8.90 -6.14
N VAL A 79 -0.68 -7.93 -7.02
CA VAL A 79 -0.90 -6.53 -6.62
C VAL A 79 -2.15 -6.41 -5.75
N ILE A 80 -3.25 -7.07 -6.14
CA ILE A 80 -4.50 -7.08 -5.35
C ILE A 80 -4.25 -7.67 -3.96
N VAL A 81 -3.54 -8.80 -3.87
CA VAL A 81 -3.17 -9.39 -2.58
C VAL A 81 -2.34 -8.41 -1.75
N ALA A 82 -1.33 -7.77 -2.33
CA ALA A 82 -0.50 -6.78 -1.62
C ALA A 82 -1.34 -5.60 -1.11
N VAL A 83 -2.17 -5.00 -1.96
CA VAL A 83 -3.08 -3.89 -1.60
C VAL A 83 -4.11 -4.30 -0.53
N THR A 84 -4.40 -5.59 -0.40
CA THR A 84 -5.27 -6.11 0.67
C THR A 84 -4.52 -6.23 2.02
N GLN A 85 -3.20 -6.49 1.99
CA GLN A 85 -2.38 -6.68 3.18
C GLN A 85 -1.75 -5.40 3.72
N LEU A 86 -1.54 -4.38 2.89
CA LEU A 86 -0.95 -3.11 3.33
C LEU A 86 -1.87 -2.29 4.28
N PRO A 87 -3.21 -2.22 4.11
CA PRO A 87 -4.07 -1.47 5.02
C PRO A 87 -4.03 -2.00 6.47
N PRO A 88 -4.08 -3.31 6.74
CA PRO A 88 -3.82 -3.84 8.09
C PRO A 88 -2.47 -3.40 8.68
N ALA A 89 -1.42 -3.32 7.86
CA ALA A 89 -0.12 -2.81 8.32
C ALA A 89 -0.19 -1.33 8.71
N ALA A 90 -0.91 -0.50 7.94
CA ALA A 90 -1.15 0.91 8.29
C ALA A 90 -1.92 1.05 9.61
N VAL A 91 -2.90 0.17 9.87
CA VAL A 91 -3.60 0.11 11.16
C VAL A 91 -2.62 -0.25 12.29
N GLN A 92 -1.76 -1.23 12.09
CA GLN A 92 -0.77 -1.63 13.11
C GLN A 92 0.20 -0.49 13.44
N ILE A 93 0.66 0.26 12.43
CA ILE A 93 1.52 1.44 12.62
C ILE A 93 0.78 2.50 13.46
N ALA A 94 -0.50 2.75 13.18
CA ALA A 94 -1.31 3.68 13.96
C ALA A 94 -1.51 3.24 15.42
N MET A 95 -1.78 1.95 15.64
CA MET A 95 -1.87 1.38 16.99
C MET A 95 -0.56 1.51 17.75
N ASN A 96 0.58 1.29 17.09
CA ASN A 96 1.89 1.46 17.72
C ASN A 96 2.14 2.91 18.15
N ALA A 97 1.79 3.88 17.32
CA ALA A 97 1.91 5.31 17.65
C ALA A 97 1.01 5.70 18.84
N ILE A 98 -0.23 5.19 18.89
CA ILE A 98 -1.12 5.38 20.05
C ILE A 98 -0.50 4.81 21.33
N MET A 99 0.07 3.60 21.25
CA MET A 99 0.73 2.97 22.40
C MET A 99 1.98 3.72 22.85
N GLU A 100 2.66 4.42 21.96
CA GLU A 100 3.81 5.28 22.28
C GLU A 100 3.37 6.50 23.11
N VAL A 101 2.29 7.19 22.71
CA VAL A 101 1.70 8.29 23.50
C VAL A 101 1.35 7.83 24.92
N LEU A 102 0.75 6.66 25.06
CA LEU A 102 0.43 6.09 26.37
C LEU A 102 1.69 5.78 27.19
N LYS A 103 2.73 5.23 26.56
CA LYS A 103 4.01 4.96 27.25
C LYS A 103 4.69 6.24 27.70
N ASP A 104 4.65 7.30 26.90
CA ASP A 104 5.28 8.57 27.26
C ASP A 104 4.51 9.26 28.41
N THR A 105 3.18 9.24 28.33
CA THR A 105 2.31 9.83 29.36
C THR A 105 2.44 9.10 30.71
N PHE A 106 2.38 7.77 30.69
CA PHE A 106 2.30 6.97 31.91
C PHE A 106 3.64 6.35 32.34
N GLY A 107 4.61 6.22 31.46
CA GLY A 107 5.94 5.67 31.77
C GLY A 107 6.69 6.55 32.77
N ALA A 108 6.57 7.87 32.66
CA ALA A 108 7.10 8.80 33.66
C ALA A 108 6.39 8.66 35.01
N ALA A 109 5.05 8.53 34.99
CA ALA A 109 4.25 8.36 36.20
C ALA A 109 4.51 7.02 36.91
N ILE A 110 4.79 5.94 36.16
CA ILE A 110 5.14 4.62 36.72
C ILE A 110 6.57 4.63 37.27
N ALA A 111 7.51 5.33 36.61
CA ALA A 111 8.89 5.44 37.06
C ALA A 111 9.06 6.26 38.35
N GLU A 112 8.16 7.20 38.65
CA GLU A 112 8.19 8.00 39.90
C GLU A 112 7.74 7.22 41.15
N ILE A 113 7.07 6.08 41.01
CA ILE A 113 6.48 5.31 42.12
C ILE A 113 7.20 3.96 42.33
N ALA A 114 8.18 3.64 41.48
CA ALA A 114 9.04 2.45 41.55
C ALA A 114 10.40 2.78 42.23
#